data_AF-A0AAE0AVT8-F1
#
_entry.id   AF-A0AAE0AVT8-F1
#
_cell.length_a   1.000
_cell.length_b   1.000
_cell.length_c   1.000
_cell.angle_alpha   90.00
_cell.angle_beta   90.00
_cell.angle_gamma   90.00
#
_symmetry.space_group_name_H-M   'P 1'
#
loop_
_entity.id
_entity.type
_entity.pdbx_description
1 polymer ?
#
loop_
_entity_poly.entity_id
_entity_poly.type
_entity_poly.pdbx_seq_one_letter_code
_entity_poly.pdbx_strand_id
1 'polypeptide(L)'
;MQKSFRPIGHMSDWQIPDEISLLVVHPPEWMSQARRPCKIRKPSRGEFRSRKAKTCSLCKQAGHNRQNCLNPLVLPTLDNICEPESGPSRGLSPRQLKCRVCGERGHNRQTCPQGQTSRTEHSIATIIP
;
A
#
# COMPACT_ATOMS: atom_id res chain seq x y z
N MET A 1 15.98 -2.76 -56.16
CA MET A 1 16.32 -1.46 -56.77
C MET A 1 16.79 -0.53 -55.66
N GLN A 2 18.07 -0.18 -55.62
CA GLN A 2 18.62 0.72 -54.60
C GLN A 2 18.32 2.17 -54.97
N LYS A 3 17.61 2.89 -54.10
CA LYS A 3 17.30 4.31 -54.30
C LYS A 3 18.57 5.12 -54.06
N SER A 4 19.17 5.63 -55.13
CA SER A 4 20.23 6.62 -55.05
C SER A 4 19.64 7.90 -54.45
N PHE A 5 20.05 8.22 -53.22
CA PHE A 5 19.81 9.53 -52.64
C PHE A 5 20.86 10.47 -53.19
N ARG A 6 20.43 11.54 -53.88
CA ARG A 6 21.33 12.62 -54.27
C ARG A 6 21.74 13.37 -52.99
N PRO A 7 23.01 13.73 -52.81
CA PRO A 7 23.40 14.54 -51.67
C PRO A 7 22.62 15.85 -51.70
N ILE A 8 21.97 16.16 -50.59
CA ILE A 8 21.31 17.45 -50.42
C ILE A 8 22.44 18.49 -50.39
N GLY A 9 22.40 19.46 -51.30
CA GLY A 9 23.40 20.53 -51.40
C GLY A 9 23.45 21.42 -50.15
N HIS A 10 24.46 22.28 -50.07
CA HIS A 10 24.62 23.20 -48.94
C HIS A 10 23.41 24.15 -48.85
N MET A 11 22.97 24.50 -47.64
CA MET A 11 21.75 25.28 -47.41
C MET A 11 21.78 26.67 -48.08
N SER A 12 22.97 27.21 -48.35
CA SER A 12 23.16 28.50 -49.02
C SER A 12 22.73 28.51 -50.50
N ASP A 13 22.67 27.35 -51.15
CA ASP A 13 22.30 27.25 -52.56
C ASP A 13 20.77 27.22 -52.77
N TRP A 14 20.01 27.22 -51.68
CA TRP A 14 18.56 27.07 -51.74
C TRP A 14 17.90 28.41 -52.05
N GLN A 15 17.28 28.52 -53.22
CA GLN A 15 16.45 29.67 -53.58
C GLN A 15 15.05 29.46 -52.99
N ILE A 16 14.69 30.22 -51.95
CA ILE A 16 13.38 30.17 -51.30
C ILE A 16 12.54 31.35 -51.82
N PRO A 17 11.49 31.12 -52.62
CA PRO A 17 10.59 32.18 -53.09
C PRO A 17 9.93 32.97 -51.96
N ASP A 18 9.67 34.26 -52.19
CA ASP A 18 9.09 35.19 -51.20
C ASP A 18 7.72 34.74 -50.69
N GLU A 19 6.91 34.13 -51.55
CA GLU A 19 5.60 33.57 -51.18
C GLU A 19 5.73 32.55 -50.03
N ILE A 20 6.77 31.72 -50.05
CA ILE A 20 7.03 30.70 -49.04
C ILE A 20 7.65 31.33 -47.79
N SER A 21 8.50 32.34 -47.96
CA SER A 21 9.11 33.08 -46.84
C SER A 21 8.04 33.78 -45.97
N LEU A 22 6.94 34.19 -46.59
CA LEU A 22 5.81 34.84 -45.91
C LEU A 22 4.83 33.85 -45.26
N LEU A 23 4.95 32.54 -45.51
CA LEU A 23 4.09 31.53 -44.88
C LEU A 23 4.48 31.32 -43.41
N VAL A 24 3.68 31.85 -42.50
CA VAL A 24 3.79 31.54 -41.07
C VAL A 24 3.15 30.17 -40.80
N VAL A 25 3.98 29.16 -40.53
CA VAL A 25 3.52 27.83 -40.11
C VAL A 25 3.29 27.82 -38.61
N HIS A 26 2.03 27.75 -38.19
CA HIS A 26 1.70 27.53 -36.77
C HIS A 26 1.98 26.08 -36.38
N PRO A 27 2.48 25.83 -35.15
CA PRO A 27 2.52 24.47 -34.63
C PRO A 27 1.10 23.90 -34.62
N PRO A 28 0.94 22.60 -34.89
CA PRO A 28 -0.37 21.95 -34.81
C PRO A 28 -0.99 22.22 -33.44
N GLU A 29 -2.31 22.37 -33.39
CA GLU A 29 -3.07 22.54 -32.14
C GLU A 29 -2.95 21.27 -31.28
N TRP A 30 -1.85 21.17 -30.55
CA TRP A 30 -1.61 20.08 -29.64
C TRP A 30 -2.44 20.34 -28.37
N MET A 31 -3.45 19.51 -28.13
CA MET A 31 -4.07 19.43 -26.81
C MET A 31 -3.03 18.83 -25.86
N SER A 32 -2.61 19.60 -24.86
CA SER A 32 -1.60 19.12 -23.93
C SER A 32 -2.02 17.83 -23.26
N GLN A 33 -1.20 16.78 -23.38
CA GLN A 33 -1.37 15.56 -22.59
C GLN A 33 -1.46 15.94 -21.11
N ALA A 34 -2.39 15.29 -20.39
CA ALA A 34 -2.57 15.51 -18.97
C ALA A 34 -1.20 15.50 -18.28
N ARG A 35 -0.84 16.64 -17.65
CA ARG A 35 0.43 16.74 -16.91
C ARG A 35 0.49 15.61 -15.88
N ARG A 36 1.72 15.31 -15.44
CA ARG A 36 2.04 14.34 -14.38
C ARG A 36 0.85 14.14 -13.43
N PRO A 37 0.36 12.89 -13.26
CA PRO A 37 -0.75 12.60 -12.37
C PRO A 37 -0.56 13.28 -11.01
N CYS A 38 -1.60 13.96 -10.52
CA CYS A 38 -1.56 14.62 -9.23
C CYS A 38 -1.00 13.64 -8.19
N LYS A 39 0.12 13.99 -7.55
CA LYS A 39 0.73 13.17 -6.48
C LYS A 39 -0.21 13.02 -5.26
N ILE A 40 -1.17 13.93 -5.12
CA ILE A 40 -2.16 13.94 -4.05
C ILE A 40 -3.43 13.26 -4.54
N ARG A 41 -3.83 12.24 -3.80
CA ARG A 41 -5.08 11.50 -4.00
C ARG A 41 -6.28 12.43 -3.83
N LYS A 42 -7.21 12.43 -4.80
CA LYS A 42 -8.51 13.09 -4.65
C LYS A 42 -9.52 12.14 -3.99
N PRO A 43 -10.07 12.45 -2.81
CA PRO A 43 -11.07 11.61 -2.16
C PRO A 43 -12.42 11.67 -2.90
N SER A 44 -13.15 10.55 -2.91
CA SER A 44 -14.51 10.45 -3.45
C SER A 44 -15.54 11.15 -2.55
N ARG A 45 -16.75 11.42 -3.07
CA ARG A 45 -17.81 12.17 -2.34
C ARG A 45 -18.16 11.56 -0.97
N GLY A 46 -17.99 10.25 -0.78
CA GLY A 46 -18.29 9.55 0.48
C GLY A 46 -17.16 9.60 1.53
N GLU A 47 -15.92 9.87 1.12
CA GLU A 47 -14.76 9.81 2.02
C GLU A 47 -14.65 11.01 2.96
N PHE A 48 -15.31 12.13 2.64
CA PHE A 48 -15.33 13.32 3.49
C PHE A 48 -16.11 13.12 4.80
N ARG A 49 -17.06 12.17 4.83
CA ARG A 49 -17.92 11.91 5.99
C ARG A 49 -17.31 10.90 6.97
N SER A 50 -16.07 11.06 7.39
CA SER A 50 -15.49 10.31 8.52
C SER A 50 -14.14 10.88 8.98
N ARG A 51 -14.04 12.19 9.23
CA ARG A 51 -12.85 12.73 9.96
C ARG A 51 -12.81 12.30 11.43
N LYS A 52 -13.87 11.66 11.94
CA LYS A 52 -13.85 11.02 13.25
C LYS A 52 -13.09 9.70 13.10
N ALA A 53 -11.92 9.63 13.75
CA ALA A 53 -11.15 8.39 13.82
C ALA A 53 -12.06 7.27 14.33
N LYS A 54 -12.00 6.10 13.67
CA LYS A 54 -12.76 4.93 14.11
C LYS A 54 -12.33 4.60 15.54
N THR A 55 -13.29 4.51 16.45
CA THR A 55 -13.06 4.11 17.84
C THR A 55 -13.12 2.60 17.96
N CYS A 56 -12.33 2.06 18.88
CA CYS A 56 -12.39 0.66 19.24
C CYS A 56 -13.73 0.36 19.92
N SER A 57 -14.46 -0.65 19.46
CA SER A 57 -15.76 -1.01 20.04
C SER A 57 -15.66 -1.61 21.46
N LEU A 58 -14.46 -1.91 21.93
CA LEU A 58 -14.21 -2.52 23.25
C LEU A 58 -13.80 -1.46 24.28
N CYS A 59 -12.72 -0.72 24.03
CA CYS A 59 -12.23 0.31 24.97
C CYS A 59 -12.64 1.75 24.62
N LYS A 60 -13.39 1.95 23.51
CA LYS A 60 -13.87 3.24 23.00
C LYS A 60 -12.80 4.26 22.60
N GLN A 61 -11.51 3.90 22.71
CA GLN A 61 -10.39 4.75 22.30
C GLN A 61 -10.17 4.72 20.78
N ALA A 62 -9.68 5.82 20.23
CA ALA A 62 -9.34 5.93 18.81
C ALA A 62 -7.93 5.37 18.51
N GLY A 63 -7.63 5.17 17.23
CA GLY A 63 -6.29 4.77 16.77
C GLY A 63 -6.08 3.26 16.65
N HIS A 64 -7.06 2.44 17.05
CA HIS A 64 -7.03 0.99 16.84
C HIS A 64 -8.45 0.42 16.70
N ASN A 65 -8.55 -0.82 16.20
CA ASN A 65 -9.80 -1.56 16.10
C ASN A 65 -9.87 -2.62 17.23
N ARG A 66 -11.04 -3.25 17.43
CA ARG A 66 -11.23 -4.30 18.45
C ARG A 66 -10.22 -5.45 18.33
N GLN A 67 -9.80 -5.79 17.10
CA GLN A 67 -8.87 -6.88 16.84
C GLN A 67 -7.43 -6.57 17.30
N ASN A 68 -7.01 -5.31 17.20
CA ASN A 68 -5.69 -4.83 17.65
C ASN A 68 -5.76 -4.06 18.98
N CYS A 69 -6.82 -4.27 19.77
CA CYS A 69 -6.96 -3.60 21.05
C CYS A 69 -6.01 -4.20 22.07
N LEU A 70 -5.03 -3.41 22.50
CA LEU A 70 -4.08 -3.78 23.57
C LEU A 70 -4.70 -3.68 24.97
N ASN A 71 -5.93 -3.19 25.08
CA ASN A 71 -6.65 -3.11 26.34
C ASN A 71 -7.90 -4.01 26.30
N PRO A 72 -7.74 -5.33 26.40
CA PRO A 72 -8.85 -6.28 26.29
C PRO A 72 -9.82 -6.26 27.48
N LEU A 73 -9.55 -5.54 28.58
CA LEU A 73 -10.32 -5.67 29.82
C LEU A 73 -10.39 -4.36 30.62
N VAL A 74 -11.28 -3.43 30.23
CA VAL A 74 -11.84 -2.47 31.20
C VAL A 74 -13.27 -2.90 31.48
N LEU A 75 -13.44 -3.81 32.45
CA LEU A 75 -14.73 -3.99 33.10
C LEU A 75 -14.92 -2.85 34.13
N PRO A 76 -16.10 -2.23 34.20
CA PRO A 76 -16.39 -1.23 35.21
C PRO A 76 -16.98 -1.91 36.45
N THR A 77 -16.19 -2.10 37.49
CA THR A 77 -16.75 -2.01 38.84
C THR A 77 -15.67 -1.54 39.79
N LEU A 78 -15.98 -0.44 40.46
CA LEU A 78 -15.17 0.15 41.50
C LEU A 78 -15.15 -0.80 42.73
N ASP A 79 -14.04 -0.73 43.47
CA ASP A 79 -13.91 -0.97 44.92
C ASP A 79 -13.78 -2.42 45.47
N ASN A 80 -12.70 -2.61 46.24
CA ASN A 80 -12.45 -3.59 47.34
C ASN A 80 -11.81 -4.97 47.06
N ILE A 81 -10.57 -5.10 47.53
CA ILE A 81 -9.84 -6.20 48.23
C ILE A 81 -10.32 -7.66 48.05
N CYS A 82 -9.36 -8.54 47.67
CA CYS A 82 -9.05 -9.92 48.16
C CYS A 82 -8.77 -10.95 47.04
N GLU A 83 -7.51 -11.39 46.97
CA GLU A 83 -7.08 -12.76 46.60
C GLU A 83 -7.69 -13.81 47.57
N PRO A 84 -7.58 -15.13 47.36
CA PRO A 84 -7.73 -15.98 46.17
C PRO A 84 -8.72 -17.16 46.48
N GLU A 85 -8.64 -18.25 45.70
CA GLU A 85 -9.11 -19.64 45.99
C GLU A 85 -10.43 -20.17 45.39
N SER A 86 -10.25 -21.17 44.51
CA SER A 86 -11.03 -22.41 44.37
C SER A 86 -12.45 -22.37 43.75
N GLY A 87 -12.55 -22.75 42.47
CA GLY A 87 -13.81 -23.16 41.83
C GLY A 87 -13.61 -23.84 40.46
N PRO A 88 -14.32 -24.94 40.13
CA PRO A 88 -13.90 -25.87 39.08
C PRO A 88 -14.26 -25.38 37.67
N SER A 89 -13.26 -25.41 36.80
CA SER A 89 -13.37 -25.13 35.36
C SER A 89 -14.38 -26.06 34.68
N ARG A 90 -15.59 -25.57 34.40
CA ARG A 90 -16.43 -26.13 33.33
C ARG A 90 -16.04 -25.48 32.02
N GLY A 91 -15.07 -26.10 31.36
CA GLY A 91 -14.45 -25.65 30.13
C GLY A 91 -15.43 -25.52 28.98
N LEU A 92 -15.65 -24.28 28.52
CA LEU A 92 -15.95 -24.02 27.12
C LEU A 92 -14.63 -24.22 26.36
N SER A 93 -14.36 -25.44 25.90
CA SER A 93 -13.19 -25.72 25.06
C SER A 93 -13.22 -24.81 23.82
N PRO A 94 -12.31 -23.84 23.67
CA PRO A 94 -12.18 -23.13 22.41
C PRO A 94 -11.72 -24.18 21.41
N ARG A 95 -12.47 -24.36 20.33
CA ARG A 95 -12.15 -25.29 19.24
C ARG A 95 -10.70 -25.06 18.83
N GLN A 96 -9.79 -25.88 19.36
CA GLN A 96 -8.38 -25.50 19.41
C GLN A 96 -7.88 -25.39 17.98
N LEU A 97 -7.52 -24.16 17.58
CA LEU A 97 -7.05 -23.85 16.25
C LEU A 97 -5.79 -24.69 15.99
N LYS A 98 -5.86 -25.59 15.00
CA LYS A 98 -4.75 -26.43 14.58
C LYS A 98 -3.88 -25.64 13.61
N CYS A 99 -2.60 -25.51 13.92
CA CYS A 99 -1.63 -24.91 13.04
C CYS A 99 -1.48 -25.76 11.77
N ARG A 100 -1.57 -25.14 10.59
CA ARG A 100 -1.37 -25.83 9.30
C ARG A 100 0.11 -26.10 8.98
N VAL A 101 1.04 -25.53 9.74
CA VAL A 101 2.50 -25.68 9.52
C VAL A 101 3.03 -26.87 10.31
N CYS A 102 2.89 -26.86 11.64
CA CYS A 102 3.39 -27.94 12.50
C CYS A 102 2.31 -28.94 12.94
N GLY A 103 1.02 -28.66 12.69
CA GLY A 103 -0.07 -29.55 13.09
C GLY A 103 -0.47 -29.45 14.58
N GLU A 104 0.24 -28.69 15.40
CA GLU A 104 -0.07 -28.52 16.82
C GLU A 104 -1.20 -27.52 17.06
N ARG A 105 -1.81 -27.61 18.24
CA ARG A 105 -2.97 -26.80 18.65
C ARG A 105 -2.52 -25.67 19.59
N GLY A 106 -3.29 -24.57 19.60
CA GLY A 106 -3.03 -23.43 20.50
C GLY A 106 -2.36 -22.22 19.84
N HIS A 107 -1.92 -22.35 18.58
CA HIS A 107 -1.37 -21.25 17.79
C HIS A 107 -1.81 -21.33 16.32
N ASN A 108 -1.65 -20.25 15.56
CA ASN A 108 -1.99 -20.20 14.14
C ASN A 108 -0.72 -20.18 13.27
N ARG A 109 -0.84 -20.25 11.94
CA ARG A 109 0.32 -20.21 11.03
C ARG A 109 1.21 -18.97 11.24
N GLN A 110 0.63 -17.83 11.63
CA GLN A 110 1.37 -16.58 11.80
C GLN A 110 2.17 -16.52 13.11
N THR A 111 1.71 -17.23 14.14
CA THR A 111 2.37 -17.34 15.45
C THR A 111 3.10 -18.67 15.63
N CYS A 112 3.29 -19.43 14.54
CA CYS A 112 3.97 -20.72 14.59
C CYS A 112 5.48 -20.52 14.77
N PRO A 113 6.09 -21.09 15.82
CA PRO A 113 7.54 -20.96 16.05
C PRO A 113 8.37 -21.59 14.93
N GLN A 114 7.81 -22.56 14.20
CA GLN A 114 8.42 -23.20 13.03
C GLN A 114 8.14 -22.46 11.71
N GLY A 115 7.31 -21.42 11.71
CA GLY A 115 6.82 -20.74 10.50
C GLY A 115 7.75 -19.67 9.91
N GLN A 116 8.90 -19.39 10.55
CA GLN A 116 9.80 -18.30 10.18
C GLN A 116 11.02 -18.70 9.32
N THR A 117 11.10 -19.93 8.80
CA THR A 117 12.31 -20.42 8.11
C THR A 117 12.40 -20.11 6.60
N SER A 118 11.57 -19.21 6.03
CA SER A 118 11.54 -19.02 4.57
C SER A 118 11.48 -17.56 4.07
N ARG A 119 11.86 -16.57 4.88
CA ARG A 119 11.87 -15.15 4.42
C ARG A 119 13.23 -14.46 4.37
N THR A 120 14.33 -15.16 4.67
CA THR A 120 15.65 -14.51 4.81
C THR A 120 16.73 -15.14 3.94
N GLU A 121 16.50 -15.35 2.64
CA GLU A 121 17.58 -15.79 1.72
C GLU A 121 17.51 -15.18 0.30
N HIS A 122 16.87 -14.03 0.08
CA HIS A 122 16.75 -13.48 -1.29
C HIS A 122 17.16 -12.01 -1.46
N SER A 123 17.88 -11.37 -0.53
CA SER A 123 18.37 -10.00 -0.77
C SER A 123 19.55 -9.56 0.11
N ILE A 124 20.63 -10.34 0.26
CA ILE A 124 21.94 -9.72 0.57
C ILE A 124 23.09 -10.58 0.02
N ALA A 125 23.35 -10.52 -1.29
CA ALA A 125 24.64 -10.91 -1.84
C ALA A 125 24.84 -10.16 -3.17
N THR A 126 25.55 -9.03 -3.12
CA THR A 126 26.55 -8.58 -4.11
C THR A 126 26.99 -7.16 -3.71
N ILE A 127 28.01 -7.06 -2.87
CA ILE A 127 29.00 -5.98 -2.94
C ILE A 127 30.37 -6.63 -2.64
N ILE A 128 31.12 -6.93 -3.70
CA ILE A 128 32.56 -7.24 -3.76
C ILE A 128 33.04 -6.68 -5.13
N PRO A 129 34.27 -6.18 -5.29
CA PRO A 129 35.46 -6.26 -4.42
C PRO A 129 35.89 -4.96 -3.75
#